data_AF-A0A952EA19-F1
#
_entry.id   AF-A0A952EA19-F1
#
_cell.length_a   1.000
_cell.length_b   1.000
_cell.length_c   1.000
_cell.angle_alpha   90.00
_cell.angle_beta   90.00
_cell.angle_gamma   90.00
#
_symmetry.space_group_name_H-M   'P 1'
#
loop_
_entity.id
_entity.type
_entity.pdbx_description
1 polymer ?
#
loop_
_entity_poly.entity_id
_entity_poly.type
_entity_poly.pdbx_seq_one_letter_code
_entity_poly.pdbx_strand_id
1 'polypeptide(L)'
;MDSLRNWLKSEIDSVLKKPDDPPPFIIWCDPDREWRDILLTLSSGGAFELWAEEEHELQLRERFFNSSRKPGVIWIPKSLDDLSYFKAFACDAEKVISFSIPEALMQYGLQIASEDIEQFRDLLKSHVKEWLDRPKSGWKELNLVKIKETLIDDERFLNVLCSTHRELQPALDKDQYSVFKRRAVEDFGLPEPRESELEDWRINALACILVTEAAVLCPENPPGDEEKIIPPGSKRKHALKLLSWMQKNIDCLDAFELLVQGADGKMPLQFWAKSFTELPQPVSSFIAEKMFFQSEMERISRIGRPAELSNYIATNNALYQAHAESFWGKQAKDRIAWDKIILLSESASLIRQAGGVQKSWTALEDAVSWYTSKGWKVDQTGERILSEDPGLPDALLGVRAMLRRAYQRTLDATNIKLSELLYRAEFELGLNYSGDIISDLVESASNRNPVAVLVLDAFRFDLGIRLSGLINNGEPVERSIVDTARSPLPSITPIGMALCLPGLKDEVKTKVSASTKPEFSITVEGFKGNLAVASDRRRWLKNHYKLKDTAFLTVSEILDASKPDFVNCKERGKLLFIFGSEFDTEGHSGQLQIKGGDFQLDRYHKVIRLLR
;
A
#
# COMPACT_ATOMS: atom_id res chain seq x y z
N MET A 1 31.87 26.08 -18.21
CA MET A 1 31.12 25.82 -16.96
C MET A 1 32.04 26.13 -15.79
N ASP A 2 31.62 27.00 -14.88
CA ASP A 2 32.42 27.48 -13.74
C ASP A 2 32.40 26.44 -12.60
N SER A 3 33.29 25.44 -12.67
CA SER A 3 33.45 24.37 -11.66
C SER A 3 34.88 24.28 -11.15
N LEU A 4 35.07 23.75 -9.94
CA LEU A 4 36.40 23.60 -9.33
C LEU A 4 37.29 22.68 -10.18
N ARG A 5 36.72 21.62 -10.77
CA ARG A 5 37.42 20.76 -11.74
C ARG A 5 37.99 21.57 -12.90
N ASN A 6 37.18 22.45 -13.51
CA ASN A 6 37.60 23.22 -14.67
C ASN A 6 38.64 24.28 -14.30
N TRP A 7 38.52 24.89 -13.11
CA TRP A 7 39.52 25.82 -12.60
C TRP A 7 40.85 25.12 -12.33
N LEU A 8 40.87 23.99 -11.61
CA LEU A 8 42.08 23.21 -11.36
C LEU A 8 42.71 22.71 -12.67
N LYS A 9 41.90 22.22 -13.62
CA LYS A 9 42.40 21.84 -14.96
C LYS A 9 42.98 23.03 -15.70
N SER A 10 42.37 24.20 -15.64
CA SER A 10 42.89 25.42 -16.27
C SER A 10 44.22 25.85 -15.64
N GLU A 11 44.34 25.77 -14.31
CA GLU A 11 45.59 26.07 -13.60
C GLU A 11 46.72 25.12 -14.02
N ILE A 12 46.43 23.82 -14.11
CA ILE A 12 47.40 22.81 -14.56
C ILE A 12 47.74 22.98 -16.05
N ASP A 13 46.73 23.14 -16.91
CA ASP A 13 46.90 23.27 -18.36
C ASP A 13 47.65 24.54 -18.74
N SER A 14 47.45 25.64 -18.01
CA SER A 14 48.16 26.91 -18.25
C SER A 14 49.69 26.78 -18.13
N VAL A 15 50.14 25.76 -17.40
CA VAL A 15 51.54 25.41 -17.20
C VAL A 15 51.96 24.33 -18.19
N LEU A 16 51.21 23.23 -18.27
CA LEU A 16 51.63 22.04 -19.03
C LEU A 16 51.50 22.17 -20.55
N LYS A 17 50.69 23.11 -21.07
CA LYS A 17 50.52 23.32 -22.52
C LYS A 17 51.52 24.29 -23.14
N LYS A 18 52.49 24.79 -22.38
CA LYS A 18 53.56 25.64 -22.93
C LYS A 18 54.49 24.79 -23.82
N PRO A 19 54.80 25.23 -25.06
CA PRO A 19 55.67 24.50 -25.96
C PRO A 19 57.15 24.74 -25.59
N ASP A 20 57.57 24.23 -24.43
CA ASP A 20 58.94 24.34 -23.94
C ASP A 20 59.72 23.05 -24.21
N ASP A 21 61.03 23.19 -24.46
CA ASP A 21 61.98 22.08 -24.54
C ASP A 21 63.06 22.29 -23.46
N PRO A 22 63.09 21.47 -22.39
CA PRO A 22 62.30 20.24 -22.20
C PRO A 22 60.83 20.49 -21.80
N PRO A 23 59.94 19.48 -22.00
CA PRO A 23 58.51 19.60 -21.65
C PRO A 23 58.26 20.02 -20.20
N PRO A 24 57.32 20.95 -19.93
CA PRO A 24 57.08 21.50 -18.61
C PRO A 24 56.45 20.48 -17.67
N PHE A 25 56.79 20.53 -16.38
CA PHE A 25 56.16 19.69 -15.36
C PHE A 25 55.88 20.48 -14.08
N ILE A 26 54.94 19.97 -13.29
CA ILE A 26 54.54 20.54 -12.00
C ILE A 26 54.98 19.59 -10.90
N ILE A 27 55.56 20.12 -9.82
CA ILE A 27 55.72 19.39 -8.56
C ILE A 27 54.56 19.79 -7.65
N TRP A 28 53.79 18.81 -7.18
CA TRP A 28 52.69 19.00 -6.24
C TRP A 28 53.07 18.42 -4.88
N CYS A 29 53.44 19.31 -3.96
CA CYS A 29 53.78 18.99 -2.57
C CYS A 29 52.50 18.88 -1.73
N ASP A 30 52.23 17.71 -1.16
CA ASP A 30 50.99 17.38 -0.45
C ASP A 30 51.29 16.67 0.88
N PRO A 31 51.86 17.37 1.89
CA PRO A 31 52.27 16.76 3.15
C PRO A 31 51.12 16.06 3.89
N ASP A 32 49.90 16.61 3.78
CA ASP A 32 48.69 16.10 4.45
C ASP A 32 47.91 15.07 3.60
N ARG A 33 48.39 14.76 2.39
CA ARG A 33 47.78 13.80 1.45
C ARG A 33 46.34 14.16 1.06
N GLU A 34 46.01 15.44 1.04
CA GLU A 34 44.67 15.95 0.72
C GLU A 34 44.36 15.87 -0.78
N TRP A 35 45.39 15.98 -1.63
CA TRP A 35 45.25 16.20 -3.07
C TRP A 35 45.32 14.94 -3.91
N ARG A 36 45.95 13.87 -3.42
CA ARG A 36 46.23 12.65 -4.21
C ARG A 36 45.01 12.13 -4.99
N ASP A 37 43.91 11.90 -4.28
CA ASP A 37 42.68 11.35 -4.85
C ASP A 37 41.97 12.32 -5.81
N ILE A 38 42.05 13.62 -5.52
CA ILE A 38 41.52 14.67 -6.38
C ILE A 38 42.32 14.71 -7.68
N LEU A 39 43.64 14.69 -7.61
CA LEU A 39 44.53 14.69 -8.78
C LEU A 39 44.31 13.44 -9.64
N LEU A 40 44.18 12.26 -9.03
CA LEU A 40 43.80 11.03 -9.74
C LEU A 40 42.50 11.23 -10.51
N THR A 41 41.47 11.79 -9.85
CA THR A 41 40.17 12.09 -10.46
C THR A 41 40.24 13.13 -11.58
N LEU A 42 41.17 14.09 -11.51
CA LEU A 42 41.41 15.10 -12.54
C LEU A 42 42.14 14.55 -13.77
N SER A 43 43.10 13.64 -13.53
CA SER A 43 43.91 12.98 -14.56
C SER A 43 43.12 11.92 -15.35
N SER A 44 42.04 11.39 -14.78
CA SER A 44 41.11 10.46 -15.41
C SER A 44 40.72 10.90 -16.82
N GLY A 45 40.92 10.02 -17.81
CA GLY A 45 40.68 10.31 -19.23
C GLY A 45 41.90 10.87 -19.98
N GLY A 46 43.10 10.85 -19.37
CA GLY A 46 44.36 11.22 -20.04
C GLY A 46 44.56 12.73 -20.17
N ALA A 47 44.00 13.53 -19.26
CA ALA A 47 44.07 14.98 -19.33
C ALA A 47 45.52 15.51 -19.22
N PHE A 48 46.33 14.87 -18.38
CA PHE A 48 47.76 15.09 -18.21
C PHE A 48 48.37 13.83 -17.59
N GLU A 49 49.69 13.68 -17.68
CA GLU A 49 50.38 12.59 -17.02
C GLU A 49 50.50 12.87 -15.51
N LEU A 50 50.10 11.92 -14.66
CA LEU A 50 50.17 12.06 -13.21
C LEU A 50 51.03 10.94 -12.62
N TRP A 51 52.03 11.34 -11.83
CA TRP A 51 52.88 10.44 -11.05
C TRP A 51 52.46 10.58 -9.59
N ALA A 52 51.71 9.60 -9.07
CA ALA A 52 51.09 9.66 -7.74
C ALA A 52 51.23 8.35 -6.93
N GLU A 53 52.20 7.51 -7.31
CA GLU A 53 52.56 6.33 -6.54
C GLU A 53 53.22 6.73 -5.21
N GLU A 54 52.90 6.01 -4.14
CA GLU A 54 53.57 6.18 -2.84
C GLU A 54 54.92 5.45 -2.86
N GLU A 55 55.92 6.07 -3.49
CA GLU A 55 57.29 5.57 -3.54
C GLU A 55 58.28 6.50 -2.85
N HIS A 56 59.46 5.98 -2.49
CA HIS A 56 60.49 6.78 -1.84
C HIS A 56 61.09 7.78 -2.83
N GLU A 57 61.37 9.02 -2.40
CA GLU A 57 61.87 10.11 -3.28
C GLU A 57 63.08 9.72 -4.15
N LEU A 58 63.96 8.85 -3.64
CA LEU A 58 65.12 8.37 -4.40
C LEU A 58 64.71 7.51 -5.61
N GLN A 59 63.71 6.65 -5.45
CA GLN A 59 63.15 5.84 -6.53
C GLN A 59 62.42 6.73 -7.54
N LEU A 60 61.63 7.68 -7.04
CA LEU A 60 60.96 8.68 -7.88
C LEU A 60 61.97 9.48 -8.70
N ARG A 61 63.08 9.90 -8.08
CA ARG A 61 64.19 10.59 -8.76
C ARG A 61 64.82 9.74 -9.85
N GLU A 62 65.17 8.50 -9.55
CA GLU A 62 65.77 7.59 -10.53
C GLU A 62 64.82 7.36 -11.71
N ARG A 63 63.54 7.09 -11.41
CA ARG A 63 62.49 6.90 -12.42
C ARG A 63 62.31 8.15 -13.28
N PHE A 64 62.23 9.33 -12.66
CA PHE A 64 62.03 10.59 -13.38
C PHE A 64 63.24 10.93 -14.26
N PHE A 65 64.46 10.69 -13.78
CA PHE A 65 65.69 10.92 -14.54
C PHE A 65 65.81 10.00 -15.76
N ASN A 66 65.39 8.74 -15.63
CA ASN A 66 65.49 7.74 -16.68
C ASN A 66 64.30 7.72 -17.67
N SER A 67 63.22 8.44 -17.35
CA SER A 67 62.02 8.48 -18.19
C SER A 67 62.10 9.58 -19.24
N SER A 68 61.48 9.37 -20.40
CA SER A 68 61.29 10.43 -21.40
C SER A 68 60.41 11.54 -20.80
N ARG A 69 60.90 12.78 -20.71
CA ARG A 69 60.14 13.92 -20.18
C ARG A 69 58.86 14.14 -20.97
N LYS A 70 57.74 14.26 -20.27
CA LYS A 70 56.40 14.53 -20.80
C LYS A 70 55.71 15.55 -19.90
N PRO A 71 54.77 16.36 -20.42
CA PRO A 71 54.02 17.27 -19.59
C PRO A 71 53.18 16.52 -18.55
N GLY A 72 53.43 16.81 -17.28
CA GLY A 72 52.79 16.07 -16.20
C GLY A 72 52.91 16.70 -14.82
N VAL A 73 52.17 16.12 -13.88
CA VAL A 73 52.16 16.48 -12.46
C VAL A 73 52.83 15.36 -11.67
N ILE A 74 53.79 15.74 -10.83
CA ILE A 74 54.49 14.84 -9.93
C ILE A 74 54.01 15.13 -8.51
N TRP A 75 53.21 14.24 -7.96
CA TRP A 75 52.68 14.34 -6.61
C TRP A 75 53.67 13.74 -5.61
N ILE A 76 53.95 14.48 -4.53
CA ILE A 76 54.89 14.05 -3.48
C ILE A 76 54.25 14.32 -2.11
N PRO A 77 54.16 13.32 -1.21
CA PRO A 77 53.54 13.46 0.11
C PRO A 77 54.45 14.15 1.13
N LYS A 78 55.01 15.31 0.77
CA LYS A 78 55.94 16.11 1.59
C LYS A 78 55.76 17.60 1.32
N SER A 79 56.19 18.42 2.28
CA SER A 79 56.31 19.86 2.07
C SER A 79 57.48 20.19 1.14
N LEU A 80 57.50 21.40 0.57
CA LEU A 80 58.63 21.89 -0.24
C LEU A 80 59.95 21.93 0.54
N ASP A 81 59.88 22.27 1.83
CA ASP A 81 61.06 22.34 2.70
C ASP A 81 61.61 20.95 3.02
N ASP A 82 60.74 19.94 3.10
CA ASP A 82 61.08 18.54 3.39
C ASP A 82 61.47 17.72 2.16
N LEU A 83 61.40 18.30 0.95
CA LEU A 83 61.93 17.66 -0.25
C LEU A 83 63.44 17.43 -0.06
N SER A 84 63.87 16.20 -0.32
CA SER A 84 65.24 15.76 -0.12
C SER A 84 65.89 15.44 -1.46
N TYR A 85 65.80 14.19 -1.90
CA TYR A 85 66.40 13.72 -3.14
C TYR A 85 65.78 14.35 -4.38
N PHE A 86 64.47 14.64 -4.35
CA PHE A 86 63.76 15.21 -5.51
C PHE A 86 63.87 16.75 -5.59
N LYS A 87 64.38 17.41 -4.54
CA LYS A 87 64.53 18.88 -4.49
C LYS A 87 65.36 19.46 -5.62
N ALA A 88 66.30 18.68 -6.16
CA ALA A 88 67.12 19.08 -7.31
C ALA A 88 66.27 19.44 -8.55
N PHE A 89 65.09 18.83 -8.72
CA PHE A 89 64.19 19.11 -9.83
C PHE A 89 63.19 20.24 -9.55
N ALA A 90 63.14 20.76 -8.31
CA ALA A 90 62.23 21.87 -7.98
C ALA A 90 62.61 23.17 -8.68
N CYS A 91 63.89 23.38 -8.99
CA CYS A 91 64.35 24.51 -9.81
C CYS A 91 64.04 24.34 -11.31
N ASP A 92 63.90 23.10 -11.77
CA ASP A 92 63.56 22.77 -13.16
C ASP A 92 62.04 22.71 -13.40
N ALA A 93 61.25 22.64 -12.32
CA ALA A 93 59.79 22.58 -12.40
C ALA A 93 59.23 23.95 -12.80
N GLU A 94 58.31 23.96 -13.76
CA GLU A 94 57.68 25.20 -14.22
C GLU A 94 56.81 25.83 -13.11
N LYS A 95 56.24 24.98 -12.24
CA LYS A 95 55.50 25.40 -11.05
C LYS A 95 55.67 24.37 -9.94
N VAL A 96 55.86 24.86 -8.72
CA VAL A 96 55.73 24.06 -7.49
C VAL A 96 54.45 24.49 -6.79
N ILE A 97 53.56 23.54 -6.54
CA ILE A 97 52.28 23.75 -5.85
C ILE A 97 52.38 23.15 -4.46
N SER A 98 52.01 23.92 -3.44
CA SER A 98 52.05 23.50 -2.03
C SER A 98 50.88 24.05 -1.21
N PHE A 99 49.83 24.54 -1.86
CA PHE A 99 48.67 25.08 -1.15
C PHE A 99 47.75 23.94 -0.67
N SER A 100 47.11 24.16 0.47
CA SER A 100 46.09 23.27 1.04
C SER A 100 44.75 23.38 0.29
N ILE A 101 43.82 22.44 0.54
CA ILE A 101 42.47 22.52 -0.03
C ILE A 101 41.76 23.85 0.31
N PRO A 102 41.75 24.33 1.58
CA PRO A 102 41.15 25.63 1.91
C PRO A 102 41.71 26.80 1.11
N GLU A 103 43.04 26.84 0.91
CA GLU A 103 43.70 27.87 0.11
C GLU A 103 43.29 27.80 -1.37
N ALA A 104 43.15 26.59 -1.93
CA ALA A 104 42.66 26.41 -3.28
C ALA A 104 41.21 26.88 -3.44
N LEU A 105 40.34 26.60 -2.46
CA LEU A 105 38.95 27.08 -2.47
C LEU A 105 38.88 28.61 -2.40
N MET A 106 39.76 29.25 -1.61
CA MET A 106 39.89 30.71 -1.59
C MET A 106 40.37 31.28 -2.93
N GLN A 107 41.37 30.67 -3.56
CA GLN A 107 41.86 31.08 -4.89
C GLN A 107 40.82 30.87 -6.00
N TYR A 108 40.03 29.80 -5.90
CA TYR A 108 38.86 29.57 -6.75
C TYR A 108 37.77 30.66 -6.54
N GLY A 109 37.87 31.45 -5.46
CA GLY A 109 37.03 32.60 -5.17
C GLY A 109 35.85 32.30 -4.25
N LEU A 110 36.01 31.33 -3.35
CA LEU A 110 35.08 31.06 -2.24
C LEU A 110 35.55 31.81 -0.99
N GLN A 111 34.62 32.50 -0.33
CA GLN A 111 34.88 33.13 0.96
C GLN A 111 34.38 32.18 2.05
N ILE A 112 35.31 31.57 2.79
CA ILE A 112 35.02 30.63 3.88
C ILE A 112 35.70 31.20 5.14
N ALA A 113 34.95 31.30 6.24
CA ALA A 113 35.52 31.78 7.50
C ALA A 113 36.51 30.74 8.08
N SER A 114 37.59 31.19 8.70
CA SER A 114 38.60 30.29 9.30
C SER A 114 38.01 29.38 10.38
N GLU A 115 37.05 29.89 11.16
CA GLU A 115 36.31 29.13 12.19
C GLU A 115 35.52 27.96 11.59
N ASP A 116 34.97 28.13 10.39
CA ASP A 116 34.24 27.08 9.68
C ASP A 116 35.20 26.00 9.17
N ILE A 117 36.35 26.41 8.58
CA ILE A 117 37.37 25.49 8.08
C ILE A 117 37.87 24.55 9.18
N GLU A 118 38.08 25.05 10.40
CA GLU A 118 38.51 24.22 11.54
C GLU A 118 37.48 23.14 11.91
N GLN A 119 36.18 23.42 11.77
CA GLN A 119 35.12 22.48 12.17
C GLN A 119 34.97 21.27 11.24
N PHE A 120 35.40 21.39 9.98
CA PHE A 120 35.21 20.37 8.95
C PHE A 120 36.46 20.06 8.13
N ARG A 121 37.65 20.47 8.58
CA ARG A 121 38.92 20.29 7.87
C ARG A 121 39.14 18.85 7.38
N ASP A 122 38.95 17.89 8.28
CA ASP A 122 39.16 16.46 8.00
C ASP A 122 38.19 15.90 6.95
N LEU A 123 37.06 16.58 6.72
CA LEU A 123 36.02 16.19 5.76
C LEU A 123 36.15 16.91 4.42
N LEU A 124 36.94 17.99 4.35
CA LEU A 124 37.04 18.82 3.15
C LEU A 124 37.55 18.05 1.94
N LYS A 125 38.57 17.20 2.11
CA LYS A 125 39.12 16.40 0.99
C LYS A 125 38.03 15.56 0.31
N SER A 126 37.19 14.90 1.09
CA SER A 126 36.17 13.97 0.61
C SER A 126 34.97 14.74 0.05
N HIS A 127 34.59 15.83 0.69
CA HIS A 127 33.56 16.74 0.16
C HIS A 127 33.98 17.35 -1.18
N VAL A 128 35.23 17.82 -1.29
CA VAL A 128 35.76 18.43 -2.50
C VAL A 128 35.79 17.44 -3.65
N LYS A 129 36.19 16.19 -3.38
CA LYS A 129 36.18 15.10 -4.37
C LYS A 129 34.78 14.88 -4.96
N GLU A 130 33.74 14.83 -4.12
CA GLU A 130 32.33 14.67 -4.56
C GLU A 130 31.79 15.90 -5.32
N TRP A 131 32.29 17.10 -5.00
CA TRP A 131 31.76 18.36 -5.55
C TRP A 131 32.60 18.97 -6.68
N LEU A 132 33.63 18.28 -7.19
CA LEU A 132 34.52 18.78 -8.25
C LEU A 132 33.78 19.40 -9.44
N ASP A 133 32.66 18.81 -9.83
CA ASP A 133 31.87 19.22 -11.01
C ASP A 133 30.74 20.21 -10.68
N ARG A 134 30.50 20.51 -9.40
CA ARG A 134 29.44 21.45 -8.99
C ARG A 134 29.80 22.89 -9.39
N PRO A 135 28.81 23.68 -9.83
CA PRO A 135 29.04 25.08 -10.19
C PRO A 135 29.43 25.90 -8.96
N LYS A 136 30.25 26.95 -9.16
CA LYS A 136 30.70 27.87 -8.09
C LYS A 136 29.57 28.42 -7.21
N SER A 137 28.36 28.61 -7.75
CA SER A 137 27.18 29.03 -6.99
C SER A 137 26.79 28.05 -5.89
N GLY A 138 26.97 26.74 -6.09
CA GLY A 138 26.62 25.69 -5.12
C GLY A 138 27.49 25.71 -3.86
N TRP A 139 28.71 26.23 -3.98
CA TRP A 139 29.71 26.31 -2.91
C TRP A 139 29.51 27.50 -1.95
N LYS A 140 28.66 28.48 -2.30
CA LYS A 140 28.48 29.71 -1.51
C LYS A 140 27.87 29.50 -0.12
N GLU A 141 27.30 28.32 0.13
CA GLU A 141 26.67 27.95 1.40
C GLU A 141 27.42 26.79 2.08
N LEU A 142 28.72 26.68 1.85
CA LEU A 142 29.53 25.62 2.45
C LEU A 142 29.55 25.79 3.98
N ASN A 143 29.02 24.79 4.68
CA ASN A 143 29.05 24.68 6.14
C ASN A 143 29.07 23.20 6.55
N LEU A 144 29.27 22.92 7.84
CA LEU A 144 29.33 21.55 8.35
C LEU A 144 28.07 20.73 8.03
N VAL A 145 26.88 21.34 8.07
CA VAL A 145 25.60 20.66 7.77
C VAL A 145 25.58 20.20 6.32
N LYS A 146 25.93 21.08 5.38
CA LYS A 146 25.94 20.79 3.95
C LYS A 146 27.02 19.77 3.56
N ILE A 147 28.17 19.79 4.25
CA ILE A 147 29.22 18.79 4.09
C ILE A 147 28.74 17.42 4.56
N LYS A 148 28.10 17.35 5.74
CA LYS A 148 27.50 16.11 6.26
C LYS A 148 26.45 15.55 5.28
N GLU A 149 25.50 16.37 4.87
CA GLU A 149 24.42 16.00 3.94
C GLU A 149 24.96 15.56 2.57
N THR A 150 26.07 16.13 2.10
CA THR A 150 26.70 15.71 0.86
C THR A 150 27.32 14.32 0.96
N LEU A 151 28.04 14.06 2.06
CA LEU A 151 28.78 12.81 2.21
C LEU A 151 27.84 11.65 2.59
N ILE A 152 26.88 11.94 3.47
CA ILE A 152 25.82 11.04 3.92
C ILE A 152 24.53 11.86 3.99
N ASP A 153 23.67 11.76 2.99
CA ASP A 153 22.32 12.35 3.04
C ASP A 153 21.36 11.47 3.87
N ASP A 154 20.12 11.93 4.07
CA ASP A 154 19.13 11.17 4.83
C ASP A 154 18.79 9.82 4.18
N GLU A 155 18.83 9.72 2.84
CA GLU A 155 18.54 8.49 2.10
C GLU A 155 19.64 7.44 2.31
N ARG A 156 20.89 7.85 2.19
CA ARG A 156 22.05 7.00 2.44
C ARG A 156 22.12 6.59 3.92
N PHE A 157 21.79 7.50 4.84
CA PHE A 157 21.66 7.16 6.26
C PHE A 157 20.58 6.09 6.48
N LEU A 158 19.41 6.27 5.87
CA LEU A 158 18.31 5.30 5.91
C LEU A 158 18.72 3.94 5.34
N ASN A 159 19.45 3.91 4.23
CA ASN A 159 19.96 2.67 3.63
C ASN A 159 20.93 1.93 4.57
N VAL A 160 21.76 2.65 5.33
CA VAL A 160 22.61 2.02 6.37
C VAL A 160 21.75 1.49 7.52
N LEU A 161 20.72 2.22 7.93
CA LEU A 161 19.81 1.80 9.01
C LEU A 161 18.97 0.57 8.62
N CYS A 162 18.55 0.46 7.36
CA CYS A 162 17.68 -0.59 6.83
C CYS A 162 18.42 -1.78 6.19
N SER A 163 19.75 -1.78 6.10
CA SER A 163 20.49 -2.87 5.43
C SER A 163 20.63 -4.10 6.33
N THR A 164 19.73 -5.07 6.26
CA THR A 164 19.75 -6.28 7.11
C THR A 164 20.78 -7.33 6.68
N HIS A 165 21.25 -7.31 5.44
CA HIS A 165 22.23 -8.27 4.92
C HIS A 165 23.62 -7.64 4.74
N ARG A 166 24.68 -8.36 5.13
CA ARG A 166 26.08 -7.93 4.94
C ARG A 166 26.40 -7.56 3.48
N GLU A 167 25.82 -8.29 2.53
CA GLU A 167 26.01 -8.05 1.09
C GLU A 167 25.32 -6.77 0.59
N LEU A 168 24.31 -6.28 1.32
CA LEU A 168 23.55 -5.07 1.02
C LEU A 168 24.01 -3.87 1.88
N GLN A 169 25.06 -4.04 2.69
CA GLN A 169 25.60 -2.93 3.45
C GLN A 169 26.17 -1.89 2.49
N PRO A 170 25.75 -0.61 2.60
CA PRO A 170 26.40 0.46 1.85
C PRO A 170 27.88 0.45 2.22
N ALA A 171 28.76 0.29 1.23
CA ALA A 171 30.17 0.49 1.43
C ALA A 171 30.39 1.96 1.79
N LEU A 172 30.68 2.21 3.07
CA LEU A 172 31.13 3.50 3.56
C LEU A 172 32.65 3.46 3.65
N ASP A 173 33.32 4.43 3.04
CA ASP A 173 34.74 4.64 3.34
C ASP A 173 34.93 5.21 4.76
N LYS A 174 36.19 5.34 5.20
CA LYS A 174 36.51 5.81 6.56
C LYS A 174 35.97 7.21 6.87
N ASP A 175 35.99 8.12 5.89
CA ASP A 175 35.53 9.50 6.09
C ASP A 175 34.01 9.56 6.12
N GLN A 176 33.35 8.82 5.22
CA GLN A 176 31.90 8.63 5.19
C GLN A 176 31.38 7.97 6.47
N TYR A 177 32.08 6.97 7.00
CA TYR A 177 31.74 6.33 8.27
C TYR A 177 31.85 7.30 9.46
N SER A 178 32.89 8.14 9.48
CA SER A 178 33.05 9.18 10.50
C SER A 178 31.89 10.20 10.48
N VAL A 179 31.48 10.64 9.28
CA VAL A 179 30.30 11.50 9.11
C VAL A 179 29.03 10.81 9.57
N PHE A 180 28.82 9.57 9.14
CA PHE A 180 27.67 8.76 9.55
C PHE A 180 27.55 8.64 11.07
N LYS A 181 28.67 8.33 11.74
CA LYS A 181 28.77 8.26 13.20
C LYS A 181 28.36 9.57 13.87
N ARG A 182 28.87 10.69 13.34
CA ARG A 182 28.55 12.03 13.84
C ARG A 182 27.07 12.37 13.64
N ARG A 183 26.51 12.10 12.45
CA ARG A 183 25.09 12.33 12.14
C ARG A 183 24.17 11.51 13.07
N ALA A 184 24.49 10.24 13.32
CA ALA A 184 23.70 9.39 14.22
C ALA A 184 23.47 10.04 15.59
N VAL A 185 24.52 10.59 16.21
CA VAL A 185 24.47 11.18 17.55
C VAL A 185 24.01 12.66 17.54
N GLU A 186 24.54 13.47 16.63
CA GLU A 186 24.30 14.91 16.62
C GLU A 186 22.97 15.28 15.94
N ASP A 187 22.63 14.63 14.83
CA ASP A 187 21.48 15.02 14.02
C ASP A 187 20.23 14.24 14.42
N PHE A 188 20.38 13.00 14.91
CA PHE A 188 19.26 12.11 15.26
C PHE A 188 19.20 11.73 16.75
N GLY A 189 20.27 11.91 17.52
CA GLY A 189 20.29 11.56 18.95
C GLY A 189 20.32 10.05 19.22
N LEU A 190 20.75 9.25 18.24
CA LEU A 190 20.84 7.80 18.32
C LEU A 190 22.14 7.36 19.03
N PRO A 191 22.22 6.09 19.48
CA PRO A 191 23.46 5.50 19.95
C PRO A 191 24.59 5.65 18.93
N GLU A 192 25.82 5.71 19.40
CA GLU A 192 27.00 5.87 18.56
C GLU A 192 27.34 4.55 17.82
N PRO A 193 27.44 4.52 16.48
CA PRO A 193 27.71 3.29 15.73
C PRO A 193 29.18 2.84 15.84
N ARG A 194 29.39 1.53 15.90
CA ARG A 194 30.69 0.86 15.80
C ARG A 194 30.72 -0.02 14.56
N GLU A 195 31.80 0.06 13.79
CA GLU A 195 31.88 -0.53 12.44
C GLU A 195 31.74 -2.07 12.49
N SER A 196 32.32 -2.69 13.52
CA SER A 196 32.23 -4.13 13.77
C SER A 196 30.87 -4.61 14.29
N GLU A 197 29.99 -3.70 14.71
CA GLU A 197 28.73 -3.99 15.43
C GLU A 197 27.53 -3.25 14.79
N LEU A 198 27.59 -2.98 13.48
CA LEU A 198 26.54 -2.22 12.78
C LEU A 198 25.15 -2.88 12.87
N GLU A 199 25.09 -4.21 12.91
CA GLU A 199 23.82 -4.94 13.07
C GLU A 199 23.16 -4.66 14.43
N ASP A 200 23.94 -4.80 15.52
CA ASP A 200 23.48 -4.46 16.87
C ASP A 200 23.14 -2.97 17.00
N TRP A 201 23.93 -2.11 16.36
CA TRP A 201 23.65 -0.67 16.35
C TRP A 201 22.28 -0.36 15.75
N ARG A 202 21.88 -0.96 14.61
CA ARG A 202 20.56 -0.72 13.99
C ARG A 202 19.42 -1.10 14.92
N ILE A 203 19.55 -2.25 15.58
CA ILE A 203 18.56 -2.73 16.55
C ILE A 203 18.43 -1.74 17.71
N ASN A 204 19.55 -1.29 18.27
CA ASN A 204 19.55 -0.34 19.39
C ASN A 204 19.07 1.06 18.97
N ALA A 205 19.45 1.51 17.78
CA ALA A 205 18.99 2.78 17.20
C ALA A 205 17.47 2.75 16.99
N LEU A 206 16.95 1.69 16.38
CA LEU A 206 15.50 1.56 16.20
C LEU A 206 14.78 1.43 17.54
N ALA A 207 15.31 0.69 18.51
CA ALA A 207 14.73 0.62 19.85
C ALA A 207 14.62 2.00 20.52
N CYS A 208 15.67 2.82 20.40
CA CYS A 208 15.67 4.22 20.88
C CYS A 208 14.58 5.06 20.18
N ILE A 209 14.42 4.90 18.86
CA ILE A 209 13.39 5.58 18.07
C ILE A 209 11.98 5.15 18.51
N LEU A 210 11.73 3.84 18.69
CA LEU A 210 10.43 3.29 19.08
C LEU A 210 10.01 3.75 20.49
N VAL A 211 10.92 3.71 21.46
CA VAL A 211 10.66 4.19 22.82
C VAL A 211 10.40 5.70 22.83
N THR A 212 11.15 6.45 22.01
CA THR A 212 10.94 7.89 21.82
C THR A 212 9.56 8.19 21.21
N GLU A 213 9.13 7.44 20.19
CA GLU A 213 7.81 7.58 19.59
C GLU A 213 6.70 7.34 20.63
N ALA A 214 6.79 6.22 21.38
CA ALA A 214 5.85 5.88 22.43
C ALA A 214 5.73 6.99 23.49
N ALA A 215 6.85 7.56 23.94
CA ALA A 215 6.87 8.67 24.89
C ALA A 215 6.24 9.96 24.32
N VAL A 216 6.34 10.20 23.02
CA VAL A 216 5.75 11.37 22.35
C VAL A 216 4.25 11.21 22.15
N LEU A 217 3.79 10.02 21.79
CA LEU A 217 2.38 9.73 21.57
C LEU A 217 1.60 9.58 22.88
N CYS A 218 2.27 9.20 23.97
CA CYS A 218 1.67 9.01 25.29
C CYS A 218 2.45 9.76 26.39
N PRO A 219 2.44 11.11 26.38
CA PRO A 219 3.25 11.90 27.31
C PRO A 219 2.84 11.75 28.78
N GLU A 220 1.58 11.40 29.05
CA GLU A 220 1.06 11.20 30.41
C GLU A 220 1.48 9.84 31.03
N ASN A 221 1.93 8.90 30.19
CA ASN A 221 2.39 7.58 30.61
C ASN A 221 3.53 7.12 29.69
N PRO A 222 4.72 7.74 29.75
CA PRO A 222 5.85 7.36 28.90
C PRO A 222 6.43 6.00 29.33
N PRO A 223 7.13 5.29 28.43
CA PRO A 223 7.89 4.10 28.80
C PRO A 223 8.99 4.42 29.84
N GLY A 224 9.32 3.45 30.71
CA GLY A 224 10.25 3.66 31.83
C GLY A 224 11.74 3.79 31.47
N ASP A 225 12.15 3.52 30.22
CA ASP A 225 13.54 3.65 29.76
C ASP A 225 13.89 5.10 29.40
N GLU A 226 13.82 6.02 30.36
CA GLU A 226 14.04 7.46 30.13
C GLU A 226 15.39 7.78 29.47
N GLU A 227 16.44 7.02 29.81
CA GLU A 227 17.79 7.17 29.25
C GLU A 227 17.85 6.94 27.73
N LYS A 228 16.88 6.19 27.19
CA LYS A 228 16.78 5.88 25.76
C LYS A 228 15.78 6.76 25.02
N ILE A 229 15.07 7.65 25.72
CA ILE A 229 14.17 8.62 25.10
C ILE A 229 15.00 9.79 24.61
N ILE A 230 14.98 10.04 23.30
CA ILE A 230 15.65 11.22 22.72
C ILE A 230 14.95 12.48 23.26
N PRO A 231 15.66 13.42 23.90
CA PRO A 231 15.04 14.63 24.48
C PRO A 231 14.30 15.51 23.45
N PRO A 232 13.35 16.36 23.87
CA PRO A 232 12.65 17.26 22.96
C PRO A 232 13.63 18.18 22.21
N GLY A 233 13.52 18.27 20.88
CA GLY A 233 14.41 19.08 20.06
C GLY A 233 14.40 18.67 18.59
N SER A 234 15.35 19.23 17.82
CA SER A 234 15.54 18.89 16.40
C SER A 234 15.88 17.41 16.20
N LYS A 235 16.76 16.86 17.05
CA LYS A 235 17.17 15.44 17.01
C LYS A 235 15.99 14.48 17.03
N ARG A 236 15.09 14.65 18.01
CA ARG A 236 13.85 13.87 18.13
C ARG A 236 12.99 13.98 16.88
N LYS A 237 12.79 15.19 16.35
CA LYS A 237 11.99 15.40 15.13
C LYS A 237 12.59 14.66 13.92
N HIS A 238 13.90 14.71 13.76
CA HIS A 238 14.59 14.00 12.68
C HIS A 238 14.52 12.49 12.84
N ALA A 239 14.70 11.96 14.05
CA ALA A 239 14.58 10.53 14.34
C ALA A 239 13.18 9.98 14.04
N LEU A 240 12.13 10.69 14.44
CA LEU A 240 10.74 10.29 14.13
C LEU A 240 10.40 10.46 12.64
N LYS A 241 11.03 11.42 11.95
CA LYS A 241 10.93 11.53 10.49
C LYS A 241 11.56 10.31 9.80
N LEU A 242 12.71 9.82 10.28
CA LEU A 242 13.32 8.58 9.79
C LEU A 242 12.38 7.39 9.98
N LEU A 243 11.76 7.24 11.16
CA LEU A 243 10.77 6.19 11.42
C LEU A 243 9.63 6.20 10.40
N SER A 244 9.02 7.38 10.20
CA SER A 244 7.94 7.53 9.22
C SER A 244 8.41 7.19 7.80
N TRP A 245 9.67 7.47 7.47
CA TRP A 245 10.23 7.14 6.17
C TRP A 245 10.47 5.62 6.01
N MET A 246 11.00 4.96 7.03
CA MET A 246 11.17 3.50 7.05
C MET A 246 9.84 2.77 6.78
N GLN A 247 8.75 3.27 7.36
CA GLN A 247 7.41 2.68 7.20
C GLN A 247 6.72 2.99 5.88
N LYS A 248 7.22 3.95 5.09
CA LYS A 248 6.61 4.36 3.82
C LYS A 248 7.43 3.96 2.60
N ASN A 249 8.74 3.75 2.78
CA ASN A 249 9.63 3.37 1.70
C ASN A 249 9.53 1.85 1.47
N ILE A 250 9.10 1.46 0.27
CA ILE A 250 8.91 0.06 -0.14
C ILE A 250 10.20 -0.75 0.05
N ASP A 251 11.35 -0.15 -0.22
CA ASP A 251 12.66 -0.81 -0.11
C ASP A 251 13.07 -1.09 1.34
N CYS A 252 12.41 -0.45 2.31
CA CYS A 252 12.72 -0.55 3.73
C CYS A 252 11.74 -1.44 4.52
N LEU A 253 10.58 -1.83 3.96
CA LEU A 253 9.50 -2.46 4.74
C LEU A 253 9.94 -3.80 5.35
N ASP A 254 10.56 -4.66 4.55
CA ASP A 254 11.04 -5.98 4.99
C ASP A 254 12.11 -5.87 6.07
N ALA A 255 13.02 -4.90 5.90
CA ALA A 255 14.06 -4.62 6.87
C ALA A 255 13.49 -4.04 8.17
N PHE A 256 12.53 -3.13 8.06
CA PHE A 256 11.85 -2.53 9.20
C PHE A 256 11.16 -3.60 10.04
N GLU A 257 10.40 -4.51 9.42
CA GLU A 257 9.74 -5.61 10.15
C GLU A 257 10.74 -6.48 10.93
N LEU A 258 11.86 -6.86 10.30
CA LEU A 258 12.91 -7.65 10.95
C LEU A 258 13.56 -6.89 12.11
N LEU A 259 13.92 -5.63 11.90
CA LEU A 259 14.62 -4.81 12.89
C LEU A 259 13.72 -4.51 14.09
N VAL A 260 12.42 -4.27 13.91
CA VAL A 260 11.49 -4.04 15.03
C VAL A 260 11.42 -5.24 15.94
N GLN A 261 11.43 -6.47 15.42
CA GLN A 261 11.46 -7.68 16.26
C GLN A 261 12.69 -7.71 17.18
N GLY A 262 13.86 -7.35 16.65
CA GLY A 262 15.08 -7.21 17.45
C GLY A 262 14.99 -6.07 18.47
N ALA A 263 14.46 -4.92 18.05
CA ALA A 263 14.35 -3.71 18.88
C ALA A 263 13.37 -3.90 20.05
N ASP A 264 12.22 -4.53 19.80
CA ASP A 264 11.23 -4.88 20.83
C ASP A 264 11.83 -5.84 21.87
N GLY A 265 12.74 -6.73 21.47
CA GLY A 265 13.46 -7.60 22.40
C GLY A 265 14.43 -6.87 23.34
N LYS A 266 14.78 -5.62 23.05
CA LYS A 266 15.69 -4.80 23.88
C LYS A 266 14.94 -3.89 24.86
N MET A 267 13.62 -3.73 24.71
CA MET A 267 12.83 -2.75 25.48
C MET A 267 11.60 -3.41 26.12
N PRO A 268 11.24 -3.04 27.36
CA PRO A 268 10.06 -3.56 28.06
C PRO A 268 8.73 -2.96 27.57
N LEU A 269 8.61 -2.60 26.27
CA LEU A 269 7.42 -1.96 25.71
C LEU A 269 6.15 -2.82 25.85
N GLN A 270 6.29 -4.15 25.93
CA GLN A 270 5.19 -5.05 26.24
C GLN A 270 4.52 -4.78 27.59
N PHE A 271 5.30 -4.45 28.63
CA PHE A 271 4.77 -4.22 29.98
C PHE A 271 4.16 -2.83 30.07
N TRP A 272 4.81 -1.86 29.42
CA TRP A 272 4.26 -0.52 29.25
C TRP A 272 2.90 -0.55 28.55
N ALA A 273 2.78 -1.25 27.41
CA ALA A 273 1.53 -1.33 26.66
C ALA A 273 0.38 -1.96 27.47
N LYS A 274 0.67 -2.97 28.31
CA LYS A 274 -0.33 -3.61 29.19
C LYS A 274 -0.82 -2.71 30.33
N SER A 275 -0.10 -1.64 30.67
CA SER A 275 -0.48 -0.73 31.75
C SER A 275 -1.69 0.15 31.40
N PHE A 276 -2.03 0.26 30.12
CA PHE A 276 -3.10 1.14 29.65
C PHE A 276 -4.50 0.58 29.96
N THR A 277 -5.35 1.43 30.52
CA THR A 277 -6.78 1.13 30.76
C THR A 277 -7.67 1.52 29.58
N GLU A 278 -7.21 2.47 28.76
CA GLU A 278 -7.86 2.93 27.53
C GLU A 278 -6.98 2.60 26.33
N LEU A 279 -7.53 2.63 25.12
CA LEU A 279 -6.76 2.38 23.90
C LEU A 279 -5.99 3.65 23.50
N PRO A 280 -4.63 3.64 23.45
CA PRO A 280 -3.86 4.80 23.01
C PRO A 280 -3.83 4.93 21.48
N GLN A 281 -3.03 5.88 20.96
CA GLN A 281 -2.75 5.98 19.52
C GLN A 281 -1.87 4.81 19.05
N PRO A 282 -1.93 4.44 17.75
CA PRO A 282 -1.07 3.40 17.20
C PRO A 282 0.41 3.74 17.31
N VAL A 283 1.22 2.72 17.55
CA VAL A 283 2.68 2.83 17.67
C VAL A 283 3.39 1.93 16.68
N SER A 284 4.66 2.23 16.43
CA SER A 284 5.51 1.50 15.49
C SER A 284 6.15 0.25 16.09
N SER A 285 6.11 0.08 17.41
CA SER A 285 6.55 -1.15 18.09
C SER A 285 5.51 -2.26 17.88
N PHE A 286 5.94 -3.41 17.33
CA PHE A 286 5.05 -4.53 17.07
C PHE A 286 4.52 -5.14 18.36
N ILE A 287 5.39 -5.37 19.35
CA ILE A 287 5.01 -5.98 20.62
C ILE A 287 4.01 -5.10 21.38
N ALA A 288 4.18 -3.77 21.36
CA ALA A 288 3.27 -2.85 22.02
C ALA A 288 1.91 -2.82 21.33
N GLU A 289 1.90 -2.66 20.01
CA GLU A 289 0.68 -2.66 19.20
C GLU A 289 -0.12 -3.96 19.35
N LYS A 290 0.58 -5.11 19.39
CA LYS A 290 -0.02 -6.41 19.65
C LYS A 290 -0.63 -6.51 21.05
N MET A 291 -0.01 -5.92 22.07
CA MET A 291 -0.58 -5.87 23.43
C MET A 291 -1.81 -4.96 23.51
N PHE A 292 -1.83 -3.84 22.79
CA PHE A 292 -3.03 -2.99 22.68
C PHE A 292 -4.18 -3.78 22.07
N PHE A 293 -3.93 -4.49 20.96
CA PHE A 293 -4.93 -5.33 20.31
C PHE A 293 -5.47 -6.43 21.23
N GLN A 294 -4.58 -7.16 21.91
CA GLN A 294 -4.99 -8.22 22.84
C GLN A 294 -5.82 -7.70 24.01
N SER A 295 -5.38 -6.61 24.65
CA SER A 295 -6.11 -6.00 25.77
C SER A 295 -7.49 -5.53 25.33
N GLU A 296 -7.59 -4.97 24.12
CA GLU A 296 -8.84 -4.49 23.57
C GLU A 296 -9.79 -5.63 23.20
N MET A 297 -9.29 -6.71 22.59
CA MET A 297 -10.08 -7.92 22.35
C MET A 297 -10.65 -8.49 23.65
N GLU A 298 -9.84 -8.55 24.72
CA GLU A 298 -10.33 -8.99 26.02
C GLU A 298 -11.46 -8.11 26.55
N ARG A 299 -11.33 -6.78 26.45
CA ARG A 299 -12.38 -5.83 26.87
C ARG A 299 -13.67 -6.06 26.07
N ILE A 300 -13.58 -6.12 24.75
CA ILE A 300 -14.73 -6.30 23.85
C ILE A 300 -15.41 -7.65 24.11
N SER A 301 -14.64 -8.72 24.29
CA SER A 301 -15.16 -10.08 24.54
C SER A 301 -15.97 -10.20 25.83
N ARG A 302 -15.70 -9.35 26.83
CA ARG A 302 -16.42 -9.31 28.12
C ARG A 302 -17.76 -8.58 28.02
N ILE A 303 -18.02 -7.83 26.94
CA ILE A 303 -19.28 -7.12 26.74
C ILE A 303 -20.36 -8.10 26.27
N GLY A 304 -21.25 -8.47 27.19
CA GLY A 304 -22.26 -9.52 26.99
C GLY A 304 -23.49 -9.12 26.15
N ARG A 305 -23.69 -7.82 25.87
CA ARG A 305 -24.90 -7.31 25.20
C ARG A 305 -24.58 -6.60 23.88
N PRO A 306 -25.27 -6.92 22.76
CA PRO A 306 -24.99 -6.31 21.45
C PRO A 306 -25.10 -4.78 21.43
N ALA A 307 -26.04 -4.20 22.18
CA ALA A 307 -26.23 -2.75 22.22
C ALA A 307 -25.07 -2.05 22.96
N GLU A 308 -24.63 -2.60 24.09
CA GLU A 308 -23.48 -2.09 24.85
C GLU A 308 -22.19 -2.23 24.03
N LEU A 309 -22.03 -3.38 23.37
CA LEU A 309 -20.92 -3.66 22.47
C LEU A 309 -20.86 -2.64 21.33
N SER A 310 -21.98 -2.44 20.62
CA SER A 310 -22.03 -1.50 19.50
C SER A 310 -21.78 -0.06 19.95
N ASN A 311 -22.23 0.33 21.14
CA ASN A 311 -21.93 1.66 21.69
C ASN A 311 -20.43 1.79 22.01
N TYR A 312 -19.85 0.79 22.69
CA TYR A 312 -18.43 0.79 23.06
C TYR A 312 -17.52 0.88 21.83
N ILE A 313 -17.75 0.02 20.83
CA ILE A 313 -16.90 -0.01 19.64
C ILE A 313 -17.14 1.24 18.76
N ALA A 314 -18.35 1.80 18.73
CA ALA A 314 -18.62 3.06 18.03
C ALA A 314 -17.86 4.25 18.65
N THR A 315 -17.79 4.34 19.98
CA THR A 315 -17.03 5.38 20.69
C THR A 315 -15.54 5.32 20.38
N ASN A 316 -15.00 4.10 20.16
CA ASN A 316 -13.59 3.88 19.87
C ASN A 316 -13.27 3.74 18.37
N ASN A 317 -14.26 3.94 17.48
CA ASN A 317 -14.11 3.64 16.05
C ASN A 317 -12.97 4.42 15.37
N ALA A 318 -12.78 5.70 15.74
CA ALA A 318 -11.70 6.51 15.18
C ALA A 318 -10.31 5.94 15.54
N LEU A 319 -10.15 5.38 16.74
CA LEU A 319 -8.91 4.74 17.17
C LEU A 319 -8.70 3.42 16.42
N TYR A 320 -9.71 2.56 16.31
CA TYR A 320 -9.57 1.32 15.54
C TYR A 320 -9.20 1.59 14.08
N GLN A 321 -9.78 2.62 13.47
CA GLN A 321 -9.41 3.06 12.12
C GLN A 321 -7.95 3.53 12.06
N ALA A 322 -7.49 4.33 13.03
CA ALA A 322 -6.09 4.74 13.10
C ALA A 322 -5.14 3.54 13.23
N HIS A 323 -5.47 2.56 14.07
CA HIS A 323 -4.71 1.33 14.22
C HIS A 323 -4.74 0.45 12.96
N ALA A 324 -5.89 0.30 12.32
CA ALA A 324 -6.02 -0.46 11.08
C ALA A 324 -5.26 0.18 9.90
N GLU A 325 -5.18 1.51 9.86
CA GLU A 325 -4.43 2.25 8.83
C GLU A 325 -2.93 2.42 9.15
N SER A 326 -2.52 2.09 10.38
CA SER A 326 -1.12 2.09 10.79
C SER A 326 -0.31 1.00 10.07
N PHE A 327 1.02 1.04 10.21
CA PHE A 327 1.92 0.09 9.56
C PHE A 327 1.53 -1.37 9.83
N TRP A 328 1.32 -1.73 11.10
CA TRP A 328 0.99 -3.10 11.51
C TRP A 328 -0.44 -3.53 11.16
N GLY A 329 -1.36 -2.58 10.99
CA GLY A 329 -2.73 -2.89 10.55
C GLY A 329 -2.85 -3.10 9.04
N LYS A 330 -2.07 -2.35 8.24
CA LYS A 330 -2.27 -2.25 6.79
C LYS A 330 -1.15 -2.81 5.93
N GLN A 331 0.10 -2.53 6.30
CA GLN A 331 1.24 -2.69 5.39
C GLN A 331 2.07 -3.94 5.69
N ALA A 332 2.18 -4.31 6.96
CA ALA A 332 3.00 -5.43 7.41
C ALA A 332 2.61 -6.77 6.73
N LYS A 333 3.57 -7.69 6.66
CA LYS A 333 3.32 -9.09 6.24
C LYS A 333 2.50 -9.84 7.29
N ASP A 334 2.89 -9.74 8.56
CA ASP A 334 2.12 -10.27 9.70
C ASP A 334 1.27 -9.14 10.30
N ARG A 335 0.05 -9.00 9.79
CA ARG A 335 -0.85 -7.90 10.17
C ARG A 335 -1.56 -8.17 11.48
N ILE A 336 -1.70 -7.11 12.26
CA ILE A 336 -2.56 -7.09 13.43
C ILE A 336 -3.98 -6.79 12.96
N ALA A 337 -4.91 -7.69 13.29
CA ALA A 337 -6.26 -7.78 12.72
C ALA A 337 -7.25 -6.73 13.26
N TRP A 338 -6.85 -5.46 13.32
CA TRP A 338 -7.69 -4.33 13.74
C TRP A 338 -8.92 -4.13 12.84
N ASP A 339 -8.79 -4.43 11.55
CA ASP A 339 -9.89 -4.44 10.58
C ASP A 339 -11.06 -5.34 11.01
N LYS A 340 -10.78 -6.43 11.72
CA LYS A 340 -11.81 -7.36 12.21
C LYS A 340 -12.66 -6.75 13.31
N ILE A 341 -12.08 -5.92 14.18
CA ILE A 341 -12.84 -5.18 15.20
C ILE A 341 -13.77 -4.17 14.53
N ILE A 342 -13.28 -3.45 13.51
CA ILE A 342 -14.08 -2.50 12.72
C ILE A 342 -15.26 -3.23 12.06
N LEU A 343 -15.01 -4.36 11.39
CA LEU A 343 -16.05 -5.13 10.71
C LEU A 343 -17.14 -5.59 11.69
N LEU A 344 -16.77 -6.10 12.87
CA LEU A 344 -17.74 -6.51 13.89
C LEU A 344 -18.47 -5.30 14.48
N SER A 345 -17.82 -4.14 14.60
CA SER A 345 -18.43 -2.86 15.00
C SER A 345 -19.57 -2.45 14.09
N GLU A 346 -19.26 -2.38 12.79
CA GLU A 346 -20.18 -1.95 11.74
C GLU A 346 -21.39 -2.90 11.71
N SER A 347 -21.11 -4.20 11.84
CA SER A 347 -22.14 -5.23 11.92
C SER A 347 -23.04 -5.04 13.14
N ALA A 348 -22.46 -4.79 14.32
CA ALA A 348 -23.21 -4.55 15.55
C ALA A 348 -24.09 -3.28 15.43
N SER A 349 -23.56 -2.22 14.82
CA SER A 349 -24.28 -0.95 14.61
C SER A 349 -25.47 -1.13 13.68
N LEU A 350 -25.29 -1.82 12.54
CA LEU A 350 -26.36 -2.07 11.58
C LEU A 350 -27.46 -2.96 12.18
N ILE A 351 -27.08 -4.04 12.89
CA ILE A 351 -28.05 -4.92 13.57
C ILE A 351 -28.83 -4.15 14.65
N ARG A 352 -28.15 -3.28 15.42
CA ARG A 352 -28.80 -2.44 16.44
C ARG A 352 -29.79 -1.46 15.81
N GLN A 353 -29.40 -0.79 14.72
CA GLN A 353 -30.27 0.16 14.02
C GLN A 353 -31.49 -0.52 13.39
N ALA A 354 -31.34 -1.75 12.92
CA ALA A 354 -32.45 -2.56 12.41
C ALA A 354 -33.34 -3.14 13.53
N GLY A 355 -32.80 -3.25 14.75
CA GLY A 355 -33.49 -3.79 15.91
C GLY A 355 -34.76 -3.01 16.25
N GLY A 356 -35.92 -3.65 16.07
CA GLY A 356 -37.22 -3.07 16.44
C GLY A 356 -37.85 -2.16 15.38
N VAL A 357 -37.21 -1.98 14.21
CA VAL A 357 -37.76 -1.14 13.13
C VAL A 357 -39.12 -1.61 12.65
N GLN A 358 -39.36 -2.92 12.69
CA GLN A 358 -40.64 -3.51 12.30
C GLN A 358 -41.82 -3.05 13.16
N LYS A 359 -41.57 -2.52 14.37
CA LYS A 359 -42.62 -2.01 15.25
C LYS A 359 -43.24 -0.72 14.72
N SER A 360 -42.54 0.03 13.87
CA SER A 360 -43.08 1.23 13.24
C SER A 360 -43.81 0.97 11.94
N TRP A 361 -43.78 -0.26 11.40
CA TRP A 361 -44.49 -0.60 10.17
C TRP A 361 -45.98 -0.76 10.43
N THR A 362 -46.76 0.09 9.78
CA THR A 362 -48.22 0.09 9.84
C THR A 362 -48.85 -0.52 8.59
N ALA A 363 -48.16 -0.41 7.45
CA ALA A 363 -48.56 -0.94 6.16
C ALA A 363 -47.40 -1.68 5.47
N LEU A 364 -47.70 -2.42 4.40
CA LEU A 364 -46.71 -3.23 3.68
C LEU A 364 -45.64 -2.36 3.00
N GLU A 365 -46.05 -1.17 2.53
CA GLU A 365 -45.21 -0.17 1.90
C GLU A 365 -44.09 0.32 2.82
N ASP A 366 -44.35 0.41 4.13
CA ASP A 366 -43.35 0.79 5.13
C ASP A 366 -42.19 -0.23 5.16
N ALA A 367 -42.52 -1.52 5.10
CA ALA A 367 -41.56 -2.61 5.11
C ALA A 367 -40.76 -2.67 3.80
N VAL A 368 -41.44 -2.54 2.65
CA VAL A 368 -40.80 -2.50 1.33
C VAL A 368 -39.85 -1.30 1.23
N SER A 369 -40.32 -0.10 1.58
CA SER A 369 -39.52 1.14 1.57
C SER A 369 -38.30 1.04 2.49
N TRP A 370 -38.47 0.47 3.69
CA TRP A 370 -37.35 0.22 4.59
C TRP A 370 -36.32 -0.72 3.97
N TYR A 371 -36.75 -1.84 3.41
CA TYR A 371 -35.84 -2.84 2.87
C TYR A 371 -35.04 -2.32 1.68
N THR A 372 -35.70 -1.68 0.72
CA THR A 372 -35.08 -1.17 -0.51
C THR A 372 -34.15 0.01 -0.25
N SER A 373 -34.42 0.83 0.77
CA SER A 373 -33.55 1.95 1.13
C SER A 373 -32.34 1.53 1.98
N LYS A 374 -32.54 0.68 3.00
CA LYS A 374 -31.49 0.36 3.98
C LYS A 374 -31.50 -1.06 4.54
N GLY A 375 -32.65 -1.74 4.55
CA GLY A 375 -32.77 -3.08 5.16
C GLY A 375 -31.90 -4.13 4.47
N TRP A 376 -31.64 -4.01 3.16
CA TRP A 376 -30.71 -4.87 2.44
C TRP A 376 -29.29 -4.91 3.04
N LYS A 377 -28.84 -3.83 3.72
CA LYS A 377 -27.54 -3.81 4.42
C LYS A 377 -27.49 -4.77 5.60
N VAL A 378 -28.64 -5.11 6.17
CA VAL A 378 -28.76 -6.10 7.26
C VAL A 378 -28.47 -7.49 6.72
N ASP A 379 -28.93 -7.83 5.52
CA ASP A 379 -28.61 -9.11 4.86
C ASP A 379 -27.13 -9.21 4.49
N GLN A 380 -26.56 -8.14 3.95
CA GLN A 380 -25.12 -8.06 3.70
C GLN A 380 -24.31 -8.24 5.00
N THR A 381 -24.77 -7.63 6.10
CA THR A 381 -24.16 -7.81 7.42
C THR A 381 -24.28 -9.25 7.91
N GLY A 382 -25.45 -9.86 7.73
CA GLY A 382 -25.72 -11.26 8.02
C GLY A 382 -24.75 -12.18 7.31
N GLU A 383 -24.54 -11.98 6.00
CA GLU A 383 -23.56 -12.74 5.21
C GLU A 383 -22.15 -12.63 5.80
N ARG A 384 -21.67 -11.42 6.11
CA ARG A 384 -20.32 -11.20 6.67
C ARG A 384 -20.11 -11.86 8.02
N ILE A 385 -21.10 -11.80 8.92
CA ILE A 385 -20.95 -12.41 10.24
C ILE A 385 -21.15 -13.92 10.20
N LEU A 386 -21.92 -14.44 9.25
CA LEU A 386 -22.16 -15.88 9.06
C LEU A 386 -21.02 -16.58 8.33
N SER A 387 -20.31 -15.88 7.44
CA SER A 387 -19.15 -16.44 6.75
C SER A 387 -18.06 -16.86 7.72
N GLU A 388 -17.30 -17.88 7.32
CA GLU A 388 -16.09 -18.26 8.02
C GLU A 388 -14.93 -17.37 7.62
N ASP A 389 -14.21 -16.88 8.63
CA ASP A 389 -13.06 -16.00 8.47
C ASP A 389 -11.90 -16.64 9.23
N PRO A 390 -11.01 -17.37 8.53
CA PRO A 390 -9.83 -17.98 9.15
C PRO A 390 -8.89 -16.97 9.81
N GLY A 391 -8.98 -15.69 9.43
CA GLY A 391 -8.19 -14.59 10.00
C GLY A 391 -8.84 -13.94 11.22
N LEU A 392 -10.01 -14.39 11.66
CA LEU A 392 -10.67 -13.84 12.84
C LEU A 392 -10.04 -14.41 14.13
N PRO A 393 -9.50 -13.57 15.03
CA PRO A 393 -8.93 -14.04 16.29
C PRO A 393 -9.94 -14.76 17.18
N ASP A 394 -9.49 -15.79 17.89
CA ASP A 394 -10.32 -16.62 18.77
C ASP A 394 -11.10 -15.81 19.83
N ALA A 395 -10.47 -14.77 20.39
CA ALA A 395 -11.09 -13.89 21.37
C ALA A 395 -12.34 -13.16 20.83
N LEU A 396 -12.45 -12.98 19.51
CA LEU A 396 -13.58 -12.34 18.84
C LEU A 396 -14.67 -13.32 18.38
N LEU A 397 -14.45 -14.65 18.48
CA LEU A 397 -15.45 -15.64 18.09
C LEU A 397 -16.73 -15.54 18.93
N GLY A 398 -16.59 -15.27 20.24
CA GLY A 398 -17.73 -15.06 21.13
C GLY A 398 -18.57 -13.83 20.74
N VAL A 399 -17.89 -12.77 20.30
CA VAL A 399 -18.52 -11.53 19.78
C VAL A 399 -19.28 -11.84 18.49
N ARG A 400 -18.65 -12.51 17.52
CA ARG A 400 -19.30 -12.95 16.27
C ARG A 400 -20.52 -13.81 16.55
N ALA A 401 -20.43 -14.79 17.44
CA ALA A 401 -21.55 -15.65 17.82
C ALA A 401 -22.72 -14.88 18.46
N MET A 402 -22.42 -13.84 19.23
CA MET A 402 -23.44 -12.95 19.78
C MET A 402 -24.14 -12.14 18.69
N LEU A 403 -23.39 -11.59 17.73
CA LEU A 403 -23.95 -10.85 16.60
C LEU A 403 -24.79 -11.74 15.69
N ARG A 404 -24.35 -12.99 15.41
CA ARG A 404 -25.14 -13.98 14.66
C ARG A 404 -26.52 -14.19 15.29
N ARG A 405 -26.59 -14.34 16.62
CA ARG A 405 -27.86 -14.48 17.35
C ARG A 405 -28.71 -13.22 17.30
N ALA A 406 -28.09 -12.04 17.40
CA ALA A 406 -28.81 -10.77 17.31
C ALA A 406 -29.40 -10.55 15.92
N TYR A 407 -28.61 -10.83 14.87
CA TYR A 407 -29.06 -10.81 13.47
C TYR A 407 -30.25 -11.74 13.25
N GLN A 408 -30.15 -13.01 13.68
CA GLN A 408 -31.25 -13.97 13.49
C GLN A 408 -32.55 -13.50 14.14
N ARG A 409 -32.49 -12.94 15.36
CA ARG A 409 -33.68 -12.37 16.02
C ARG A 409 -34.28 -11.19 15.26
N THR A 410 -33.44 -10.32 14.69
CA THR A 410 -33.89 -9.20 13.86
C THR A 410 -34.55 -9.71 12.59
N LEU A 411 -33.95 -10.70 11.93
CA LEU A 411 -34.50 -11.35 10.73
C LEU A 411 -35.85 -12.02 11.02
N ASP A 412 -35.95 -12.79 12.11
CA ASP A 412 -37.19 -13.45 12.51
C ASP A 412 -38.30 -12.42 12.78
N ALA A 413 -37.99 -11.36 13.53
CA ALA A 413 -38.97 -10.34 13.89
C ALA A 413 -39.45 -9.53 12.68
N THR A 414 -38.56 -9.19 11.75
CA THR A 414 -38.91 -8.49 10.50
C THR A 414 -39.72 -9.39 9.57
N ASN A 415 -39.35 -10.67 9.42
CA ASN A 415 -40.09 -11.63 8.60
C ASN A 415 -41.50 -11.93 9.14
N ILE A 416 -41.66 -12.08 10.46
CA ILE A 416 -42.98 -12.24 11.08
C ILE A 416 -43.86 -11.04 10.76
N LYS A 417 -43.36 -9.83 11.00
CA LYS A 417 -44.14 -8.61 10.78
C LYS A 417 -44.47 -8.38 9.30
N LEU A 418 -43.51 -8.63 8.40
CA LEU A 418 -43.73 -8.57 6.96
C LEU A 418 -44.83 -9.55 6.53
N SER A 419 -44.79 -10.79 7.03
CA SER A 419 -45.79 -11.82 6.72
C SER A 419 -47.20 -11.42 7.19
N GLU A 420 -47.31 -10.82 8.38
CA GLU A 420 -48.59 -10.27 8.87
C GLU A 420 -49.14 -9.16 7.97
N LEU A 421 -48.28 -8.21 7.57
CA LEU A 421 -48.67 -7.07 6.73
C LEU A 421 -49.06 -7.55 5.32
N LEU A 422 -48.30 -8.49 4.77
CA LEU A 422 -48.54 -9.10 3.48
C LEU A 422 -49.87 -9.86 3.44
N TYR A 423 -50.19 -10.61 4.49
CA TYR A 423 -51.48 -11.29 4.61
C TYR A 423 -52.64 -10.27 4.66
N ARG A 424 -52.49 -9.17 5.39
CA ARG A 424 -53.51 -8.09 5.46
C ARG A 424 -53.69 -7.36 4.13
N ALA A 425 -52.63 -7.26 3.33
CA ALA A 425 -52.66 -6.70 1.99
C ALA A 425 -53.08 -7.72 0.91
N GLU A 426 -53.62 -8.88 1.31
CA GLU A 426 -54.05 -9.94 0.39
C GLU A 426 -52.95 -10.39 -0.60
N PHE A 427 -51.70 -10.35 -0.14
CA PHE A 427 -50.50 -10.68 -0.93
C PHE A 427 -50.18 -9.69 -2.09
N GLU A 428 -50.80 -8.52 -2.12
CA GLU A 428 -50.51 -7.46 -3.09
C GLU A 428 -49.38 -6.54 -2.62
N LEU A 429 -48.18 -6.70 -3.21
CA LEU A 429 -47.01 -5.87 -2.89
C LEU A 429 -46.97 -4.52 -3.63
N GLY A 430 -47.80 -4.31 -4.65
CA GLY A 430 -47.73 -3.10 -5.50
C GLY A 430 -46.44 -2.96 -6.31
N LEU A 431 -45.67 -4.04 -6.46
CA LEU A 431 -44.41 -4.10 -7.21
C LEU A 431 -44.53 -4.98 -8.45
N ASN A 432 -43.79 -4.63 -9.50
CA ASN A 432 -43.68 -5.43 -10.73
C ASN A 432 -42.76 -6.64 -10.56
N TYR A 433 -42.89 -7.65 -11.42
CA TYR A 433 -41.90 -8.72 -11.52
C TYR A 433 -40.66 -8.22 -12.27
N SER A 434 -39.52 -8.87 -12.06
CA SER A 434 -38.26 -8.47 -12.68
C SER A 434 -38.30 -8.52 -14.21
N GLY A 435 -39.01 -9.49 -14.79
CA GLY A 435 -39.24 -9.56 -16.24
C GLY A 435 -39.97 -8.33 -16.78
N ASP A 436 -40.97 -7.83 -16.05
CA ASP A 436 -41.78 -6.68 -16.46
C ASP A 436 -40.95 -5.42 -16.59
N ILE A 437 -40.08 -5.17 -15.60
CA ILE A 437 -39.25 -3.97 -15.51
C ILE A 437 -38.36 -3.80 -16.75
N ILE A 438 -37.86 -4.91 -17.30
CA ILE A 438 -36.94 -4.88 -18.45
C ILE A 438 -37.63 -5.08 -19.80
N SER A 439 -38.96 -5.29 -19.84
CA SER A 439 -39.69 -5.63 -21.08
C SER A 439 -39.47 -4.60 -22.18
N ASP A 440 -39.65 -3.31 -21.90
CA ASP A 440 -39.49 -2.23 -22.89
C ASP A 440 -38.06 -2.17 -23.46
N LEU A 441 -37.04 -2.41 -22.61
CA LEU A 441 -35.65 -2.45 -23.03
C LEU A 441 -35.38 -3.63 -23.97
N VAL A 442 -35.94 -4.80 -23.64
CA VAL A 442 -35.79 -6.02 -24.44
C VAL A 442 -36.52 -5.89 -25.79
N GLU A 443 -37.71 -5.30 -25.81
CA GLU A 443 -38.49 -5.08 -27.04
C GLU A 443 -37.83 -4.06 -27.98
N SER A 444 -37.17 -3.04 -27.42
CA SER A 444 -36.45 -2.02 -28.19
C SER A 444 -35.08 -2.46 -28.71
N ALA A 445 -34.62 -3.68 -28.37
CA ALA A 445 -33.32 -4.20 -28.80
C ALA A 445 -33.18 -4.20 -30.34
N SER A 446 -32.04 -3.71 -30.83
CA SER A 446 -31.73 -3.56 -32.26
C SER A 446 -30.27 -3.88 -32.57
N ASN A 447 -29.90 -4.03 -33.84
CA ASN A 447 -28.49 -4.25 -34.20
C ASN A 447 -27.58 -3.05 -33.85
N ARG A 448 -28.15 -1.84 -33.71
CA ARG A 448 -27.40 -0.64 -33.31
C ARG A 448 -27.29 -0.49 -31.80
N ASN A 449 -28.34 -0.91 -31.09
CA ASN A 449 -28.41 -0.93 -29.64
C ASN A 449 -28.74 -2.37 -29.20
N PRO A 450 -27.74 -3.29 -29.23
CA PRO A 450 -27.96 -4.66 -28.81
C PRO A 450 -28.14 -4.72 -27.30
N VAL A 451 -28.93 -5.69 -26.84
CA VAL A 451 -29.24 -5.89 -25.41
C VAL A 451 -28.78 -7.28 -24.99
N ALA A 452 -28.10 -7.35 -23.86
CA ALA A 452 -27.77 -8.60 -23.18
C ALA A 452 -28.57 -8.68 -21.87
N VAL A 453 -29.29 -9.79 -21.67
CA VAL A 453 -30.11 -10.04 -20.48
C VAL A 453 -29.48 -11.18 -19.69
N LEU A 454 -29.03 -10.87 -18.46
CA LEU A 454 -28.55 -11.86 -17.51
C LEU A 454 -29.72 -12.34 -16.66
N VAL A 455 -30.02 -13.64 -16.71
CA VAL A 455 -31.05 -14.29 -15.90
C VAL A 455 -30.34 -15.13 -14.84
N LEU A 456 -30.34 -14.63 -13.61
CA LEU A 456 -29.55 -15.17 -12.50
C LEU A 456 -30.46 -15.83 -11.46
N ASP A 457 -30.26 -17.12 -11.21
CA ASP A 457 -31.05 -17.87 -10.23
C ASP A 457 -30.63 -17.55 -8.79
N ALA A 458 -31.61 -17.53 -7.87
CA ALA A 458 -31.45 -17.13 -6.46
C ALA A 458 -30.72 -15.79 -6.21
N PHE A 459 -30.76 -14.87 -7.18
CA PHE A 459 -30.08 -13.58 -7.10
C PHE A 459 -30.93 -12.54 -6.37
N ARG A 460 -30.59 -12.28 -5.10
CA ARG A 460 -31.33 -11.39 -4.19
C ARG A 460 -31.08 -9.91 -4.49
N PHE A 461 -31.95 -9.06 -3.95
CA PHE A 461 -31.87 -7.60 -4.09
C PHE A 461 -30.57 -7.00 -3.52
N ASP A 462 -30.10 -7.47 -2.35
CA ASP A 462 -28.84 -6.99 -1.74
C ASP A 462 -27.62 -7.26 -2.63
N LEU A 463 -27.62 -8.40 -3.34
CA LEU A 463 -26.59 -8.74 -4.31
C LEU A 463 -26.63 -7.84 -5.55
N GLY A 464 -27.84 -7.48 -6.02
CA GLY A 464 -28.01 -6.51 -7.10
C GLY A 464 -27.43 -5.13 -6.76
N ILE A 465 -27.70 -4.64 -5.54
CA ILE A 465 -27.12 -3.38 -5.04
C ILE A 465 -25.59 -3.46 -4.98
N ARG A 466 -25.04 -4.56 -4.46
CA ARG A 466 -23.58 -4.77 -4.39
C ARG A 466 -22.94 -4.86 -5.77
N LEU A 467 -23.54 -5.58 -6.71
CA LEU A 467 -23.06 -5.70 -8.09
C LEU A 467 -23.06 -4.34 -8.80
N SER A 468 -24.12 -3.54 -8.63
CA SER A 468 -24.16 -2.17 -9.15
C SER A 468 -23.05 -1.30 -8.56
N GLY A 469 -22.79 -1.44 -7.25
CA GLY A 469 -21.65 -0.79 -6.60
C GLY A 469 -20.30 -1.16 -7.23
N LEU A 470 -20.08 -2.44 -7.55
CA LEU A 470 -18.85 -2.90 -8.22
C LEU A 470 -18.71 -2.33 -9.63
N ILE A 471 -19.81 -2.26 -10.40
CA ILE A 471 -19.81 -1.71 -11.77
C ILE A 471 -19.53 -0.21 -11.77
N ASN A 472 -20.12 0.53 -10.82
CA ASN A 472 -19.97 1.98 -10.72
C ASN A 472 -18.62 2.39 -10.09
N ASN A 473 -17.94 1.49 -9.38
CA ASN A 473 -16.69 1.81 -8.71
C ASN A 473 -15.58 2.18 -9.71
N GLY A 474 -15.04 3.39 -9.58
CA GLY A 474 -13.99 3.91 -10.46
C GLY A 474 -14.48 4.43 -11.81
N GLU A 475 -15.79 4.43 -12.09
CA GLU A 475 -16.37 5.05 -13.28
C GLU A 475 -16.58 6.56 -13.07
N PRO A 476 -16.37 7.40 -14.09
CA PRO A 476 -16.54 8.86 -13.98
C PRO A 476 -18.01 9.30 -13.88
N VAL A 477 -18.94 8.41 -14.25
CA VAL A 477 -20.40 8.63 -14.20
C VAL A 477 -21.07 7.32 -13.81
N GLU A 478 -22.27 7.39 -13.23
CA GLU A 478 -23.07 6.21 -12.91
C GLU A 478 -23.40 5.41 -14.18
N ARG A 479 -23.06 4.11 -14.18
CA ARG A 479 -23.23 3.17 -15.29
C ARG A 479 -24.30 2.11 -15.03
N SER A 480 -24.63 1.85 -13.77
CA SER A 480 -25.63 0.88 -13.36
C SER A 480 -26.57 1.44 -12.30
N ILE A 481 -27.84 1.08 -12.42
CA ILE A 481 -28.92 1.39 -11.49
C ILE A 481 -29.59 0.09 -11.03
N VAL A 482 -30.34 0.13 -9.94
CA VAL A 482 -31.08 -1.02 -9.42
C VAL A 482 -32.54 -0.65 -9.23
N ASP A 483 -33.43 -1.34 -9.94
CA ASP A 483 -34.87 -1.23 -9.78
C ASP A 483 -35.41 -2.30 -8.82
N THR A 484 -36.45 -1.95 -8.06
CA THR A 484 -37.09 -2.87 -7.12
C THR A 484 -38.12 -3.75 -7.83
N ALA A 485 -37.99 -5.06 -7.69
CA ALA A 485 -38.94 -6.05 -8.19
C ALA A 485 -39.43 -6.97 -7.06
N ARG A 486 -40.63 -7.54 -7.21
CA ARG A 486 -41.10 -8.63 -6.34
C ARG A 486 -40.76 -10.00 -6.90
N SER A 487 -40.52 -10.95 -6.00
CA SER A 487 -40.59 -12.37 -6.30
C SER A 487 -42.04 -12.87 -6.19
N PRO A 488 -42.48 -13.85 -7.00
CA PRO A 488 -43.78 -14.49 -6.80
C PRO A 488 -43.87 -15.22 -5.45
N LEU A 489 -45.10 -15.44 -5.00
CA LEU A 489 -45.40 -16.23 -3.81
C LEU A 489 -46.15 -17.52 -4.20
N PRO A 490 -45.68 -18.72 -3.78
CA PRO A 490 -44.45 -18.94 -3.02
C PRO A 490 -43.20 -18.65 -3.87
N SER A 491 -42.13 -18.16 -3.22
CA SER A 491 -40.87 -17.78 -3.87
C SER A 491 -40.00 -19.01 -4.18
N ILE A 492 -40.54 -19.92 -5.00
CA ILE A 492 -39.84 -21.13 -5.47
C ILE A 492 -39.25 -20.90 -6.85
N THR A 493 -38.09 -21.51 -7.10
CA THR A 493 -37.33 -21.41 -8.36
C THR A 493 -38.17 -21.60 -9.62
N PRO A 494 -39.08 -22.59 -9.72
CA PRO A 494 -39.90 -22.76 -10.91
C PRO A 494 -40.71 -21.51 -11.28
N ILE A 495 -41.39 -20.88 -10.30
CA ILE A 495 -42.26 -19.73 -10.52
C ILE A 495 -41.42 -18.46 -10.71
N GLY A 496 -40.43 -18.26 -9.83
CA GLY A 496 -39.53 -17.12 -9.90
C GLY A 496 -38.85 -17.00 -11.26
N MET A 497 -38.20 -18.07 -11.71
CA MET A 497 -37.47 -18.06 -12.98
C MET A 497 -38.36 -17.98 -14.22
N ALA A 498 -39.64 -18.33 -14.12
CA ALA A 498 -40.61 -18.06 -15.18
C ALA A 498 -40.97 -16.56 -15.22
N LEU A 499 -41.31 -15.95 -14.08
CA LEU A 499 -41.70 -14.53 -14.00
C LEU A 499 -40.52 -13.55 -14.11
N CYS A 500 -39.29 -14.04 -14.09
CA CYS A 500 -38.10 -13.28 -14.50
C CYS A 500 -38.00 -13.09 -16.02
N LEU A 501 -38.78 -13.81 -16.84
CA LEU A 501 -38.75 -13.65 -18.29
C LEU A 501 -39.50 -12.36 -18.71
N PRO A 502 -38.91 -11.54 -19.59
CA PRO A 502 -39.57 -10.32 -20.08
C PRO A 502 -40.84 -10.65 -20.86
N GLY A 503 -41.89 -9.84 -20.68
CA GLY A 503 -43.16 -9.95 -21.41
C GLY A 503 -44.13 -11.05 -20.93
N LEU A 504 -43.95 -11.64 -19.73
CA LEU A 504 -44.71 -12.83 -19.32
C LEU A 504 -45.94 -12.56 -18.42
N LYS A 505 -46.01 -11.42 -17.70
CA LYS A 505 -46.88 -11.23 -16.51
C LYS A 505 -48.36 -11.59 -16.68
N ASP A 506 -48.97 -11.25 -17.81
CA ASP A 506 -50.42 -11.40 -17.99
C ASP A 506 -50.84 -12.76 -18.55
N GLU A 507 -49.89 -13.64 -18.86
CA GLU A 507 -50.16 -14.88 -19.60
C GLU A 507 -49.94 -16.17 -18.80
N VAL A 508 -49.43 -16.07 -17.56
CA VAL A 508 -48.99 -17.23 -16.77
C VAL A 508 -50.13 -17.91 -16.02
N LYS A 509 -50.26 -19.23 -16.22
CA LYS A 509 -51.15 -20.12 -15.46
C LYS A 509 -50.35 -21.24 -14.80
N THR A 510 -50.51 -21.41 -13.49
CA THR A 510 -49.90 -22.50 -12.72
C THR A 510 -50.86 -23.67 -12.55
N LYS A 511 -50.35 -24.90 -12.63
CA LYS A 511 -51.12 -26.13 -12.39
C LYS A 511 -50.27 -27.15 -11.64
N VAL A 512 -50.88 -27.85 -10.68
CA VAL A 512 -50.30 -29.01 -10.00
C VAL A 512 -51.10 -30.24 -10.41
N SER A 513 -50.45 -31.25 -10.99
CA SER A 513 -51.17 -32.48 -11.36
C SER A 513 -51.56 -33.27 -10.12
N ALA A 514 -52.82 -33.73 -10.03
CA ALA A 514 -53.29 -34.65 -9.00
C ALA A 514 -52.90 -36.12 -9.32
N SER A 515 -51.61 -36.41 -9.42
CA SER A 515 -51.09 -37.76 -9.69
C SER A 515 -50.18 -38.26 -8.55
N THR A 516 -49.81 -39.54 -8.58
CA THR A 516 -48.89 -40.15 -7.59
C THR A 516 -47.49 -39.52 -7.59
N LYS A 517 -47.15 -38.73 -8.62
CA LYS A 517 -45.99 -37.83 -8.66
C LYS A 517 -46.48 -36.45 -9.10
N PRO A 518 -46.88 -35.57 -8.16
CA PRO A 518 -47.43 -34.27 -8.52
C PRO A 518 -46.41 -33.47 -9.34
N GLU A 519 -46.75 -33.20 -10.60
CA GLU A 519 -45.95 -32.40 -11.50
C GLU A 519 -46.41 -30.94 -11.44
N PHE A 520 -45.48 -30.05 -11.12
CA PHE A 520 -45.70 -28.61 -11.11
C PHE A 520 -45.48 -28.06 -12.52
N SER A 521 -46.47 -27.36 -13.05
CA SER A 521 -46.39 -26.79 -14.40
C SER A 521 -46.78 -25.33 -14.45
N ILE A 522 -46.04 -24.60 -15.28
CA ILE A 522 -46.26 -23.18 -15.58
C ILE A 522 -46.50 -23.09 -17.08
N THR A 523 -47.71 -22.69 -17.45
CA THR A 523 -48.16 -22.65 -18.84
C THR A 523 -48.50 -21.23 -19.25
N VAL A 524 -48.29 -20.93 -20.53
CA VAL A 524 -48.58 -19.63 -21.15
C VAL A 524 -49.43 -19.88 -22.39
N GLU A 525 -50.37 -18.98 -22.67
CA GLU A 525 -51.25 -19.10 -23.83
C GLU A 525 -50.43 -19.15 -25.14
N GLY A 526 -50.84 -19.99 -26.09
CA GLY A 526 -50.12 -20.15 -27.36
C GLY A 526 -48.80 -20.92 -27.29
N PHE A 527 -48.29 -21.31 -26.11
CA PHE A 527 -47.05 -22.08 -25.96
C PHE A 527 -47.31 -23.50 -25.42
N LYS A 528 -46.84 -24.51 -26.16
CA LYS A 528 -46.89 -25.93 -25.76
C LYS A 528 -45.60 -26.31 -25.04
N GLY A 529 -45.50 -25.96 -23.75
CA GLY A 529 -44.38 -26.33 -22.87
C GLY A 529 -44.62 -25.94 -21.42
N ASN A 530 -43.70 -26.34 -20.54
CA ASN A 530 -43.75 -26.07 -19.10
C ASN A 530 -42.61 -25.12 -18.69
N LEU A 531 -42.92 -23.86 -18.41
CA LEU A 531 -41.92 -22.84 -18.02
C LEU A 531 -41.27 -23.07 -16.64
N ALA A 532 -41.74 -24.07 -15.87
CA ALA A 532 -40.98 -24.59 -14.74
C ALA A 532 -39.62 -25.20 -15.18
N VAL A 533 -39.53 -25.67 -16.43
CA VAL A 533 -38.36 -26.34 -17.00
C VAL A 533 -37.49 -25.33 -17.77
N ALA A 534 -36.20 -25.30 -17.46
CA ALA A 534 -35.25 -24.33 -18.03
C ALA A 534 -35.15 -24.41 -19.57
N SER A 535 -35.17 -25.60 -20.16
CA SER A 535 -35.13 -25.78 -21.62
C SER A 535 -36.39 -25.24 -22.30
N ASP A 536 -37.55 -25.34 -21.65
CA ASP A 536 -38.81 -24.79 -22.16
C ASP A 536 -38.85 -23.28 -22.07
N ARG A 537 -38.26 -22.68 -21.02
CA ARG A 537 -38.05 -21.22 -20.94
C ARG A 537 -37.22 -20.70 -22.10
N ARG A 538 -36.10 -21.35 -22.42
CA ARG A 538 -35.25 -20.99 -23.57
C ARG A 538 -36.01 -21.13 -24.89
N ARG A 539 -36.80 -22.20 -25.03
CA ARG A 539 -37.65 -22.42 -26.21
C ARG A 539 -38.72 -21.34 -26.36
N TRP A 540 -39.33 -20.93 -25.25
CA TRP A 540 -40.30 -19.84 -25.23
C TRP A 540 -39.65 -18.53 -25.66
N LEU A 541 -38.52 -18.13 -25.06
CA LEU A 541 -37.76 -16.93 -25.45
C LEU A 541 -37.36 -16.94 -26.92
N LYS A 542 -36.90 -18.10 -27.42
CA LYS A 542 -36.52 -18.28 -28.82
C LYS A 542 -37.69 -18.01 -29.76
N ASN A 543 -38.87 -18.56 -29.44
CA ASN A 543 -40.07 -18.41 -30.26
C ASN A 543 -40.64 -16.99 -30.17
N HIS A 544 -40.71 -16.43 -28.96
CA HIS A 544 -41.30 -15.13 -28.69
C HIS A 544 -40.49 -13.99 -29.34
N TYR A 545 -39.17 -13.99 -29.17
CA TYR A 545 -38.29 -12.94 -29.71
C TYR A 545 -37.59 -13.32 -31.04
N LYS A 546 -37.92 -14.49 -31.62
CA LYS A 546 -37.34 -15.00 -32.89
C LYS A 546 -35.81 -15.07 -32.86
N LEU A 547 -35.27 -15.65 -31.80
CA LEU A 547 -33.83 -15.68 -31.53
C LEU A 547 -33.11 -16.81 -32.28
N LYS A 548 -31.81 -16.60 -32.53
CA LYS A 548 -30.90 -17.66 -33.00
C LYS A 548 -30.58 -18.62 -31.85
N ASP A 549 -30.20 -19.87 -32.17
CA ASP A 549 -29.71 -20.81 -31.16
C ASP A 549 -28.43 -20.30 -30.45
N THR A 550 -27.62 -19.51 -31.17
CA THR A 550 -26.41 -18.89 -30.63
C THR A 550 -26.66 -17.73 -29.66
N ALA A 551 -27.92 -17.30 -29.48
CA ALA A 551 -28.33 -16.19 -28.62
C ALA A 551 -28.53 -16.58 -27.14
N PHE A 552 -28.21 -17.82 -26.79
CA PHE A 552 -28.28 -18.32 -25.42
C PHE A 552 -26.89 -18.75 -24.97
N LEU A 553 -26.42 -18.18 -23.87
CA LEU A 553 -25.13 -18.49 -23.26
C LEU A 553 -25.30 -18.71 -21.75
N THR A 554 -24.23 -19.17 -21.13
CA THR A 554 -24.06 -19.24 -19.68
C THR A 554 -22.95 -18.29 -19.24
N VAL A 555 -22.94 -17.94 -17.95
CA VAL A 555 -21.87 -17.14 -17.34
C VAL A 555 -20.49 -17.77 -17.57
N SER A 556 -20.36 -19.08 -17.38
CA SER A 556 -19.10 -19.80 -17.59
C SER A 556 -18.64 -19.77 -19.05
N GLU A 557 -19.54 -19.96 -20.03
CA GLU A 557 -19.17 -19.90 -21.45
C GLU A 557 -18.57 -18.55 -21.86
N ILE A 558 -19.01 -17.45 -21.24
CA ILE A 558 -18.44 -16.11 -21.51
C ILE A 558 -17.07 -15.96 -20.85
N LEU A 559 -16.92 -16.41 -19.59
CA LEU A 559 -15.66 -16.29 -18.86
C LEU A 559 -14.56 -17.17 -19.46
N ASP A 560 -14.92 -18.34 -19.98
CA ASP A 560 -13.99 -19.31 -20.57
C ASP A 560 -13.71 -19.02 -22.05
N ALA A 561 -14.37 -18.01 -22.63
CA ALA A 561 -14.21 -17.66 -24.03
C ALA A 561 -12.79 -17.15 -24.31
N SER A 562 -12.08 -17.85 -25.21
CA SER A 562 -10.71 -17.50 -25.59
C SER A 562 -10.63 -16.38 -26.62
N LYS A 563 -11.78 -16.01 -27.23
CA LYS A 563 -11.86 -15.02 -28.31
C LYS A 563 -12.49 -13.73 -27.79
N PRO A 564 -11.87 -12.55 -28.03
CA PRO A 564 -12.42 -11.26 -27.61
C PRO A 564 -13.83 -10.98 -28.18
N ASP A 565 -14.09 -11.42 -29.41
CA ASP A 565 -15.36 -11.14 -30.11
C ASP A 565 -16.45 -12.21 -29.86
N PHE A 566 -16.28 -13.08 -28.86
CA PHE A 566 -17.19 -14.22 -28.62
C PHE A 566 -18.66 -13.85 -28.44
N VAL A 567 -18.92 -12.64 -27.91
CA VAL A 567 -20.26 -12.11 -27.62
C VAL A 567 -20.78 -11.13 -28.70
N ASN A 568 -20.15 -11.08 -29.88
CA ASN A 568 -20.49 -10.07 -30.89
C ASN A 568 -21.95 -10.19 -31.42
N CYS A 569 -22.58 -9.04 -31.68
CA CYS A 569 -23.97 -8.95 -32.14
C CYS A 569 -24.21 -9.60 -33.52
N LYS A 570 -23.19 -9.69 -34.39
CA LYS A 570 -23.35 -10.30 -35.73
C LYS A 570 -23.67 -11.79 -35.63
N GLU A 571 -22.91 -12.49 -34.80
CA GLU A 571 -23.06 -13.93 -34.58
C GLU A 571 -24.24 -14.24 -33.67
N ARG A 572 -24.39 -13.47 -32.57
CA ARG A 572 -25.36 -13.73 -31.50
C ARG A 572 -26.75 -13.14 -31.77
N GLY A 573 -26.83 -12.08 -32.56
CA GLY A 573 -28.05 -11.30 -32.80
C GLY A 573 -28.17 -10.10 -31.87
N LYS A 574 -29.24 -9.32 -32.07
CA LYS A 574 -29.54 -8.08 -31.33
C LYS A 574 -29.88 -8.27 -29.85
N LEU A 575 -30.28 -9.48 -29.46
CA LEU A 575 -30.71 -9.82 -28.12
C LEU A 575 -30.04 -11.12 -27.70
N LEU A 576 -29.35 -11.09 -26.57
CA LEU A 576 -28.56 -12.20 -26.02
C LEU A 576 -29.06 -12.51 -24.61
N PHE A 577 -29.35 -13.78 -24.32
CA PHE A 577 -29.73 -14.23 -22.97
C PHE A 577 -28.62 -15.07 -22.35
N ILE A 578 -28.25 -14.72 -21.13
CA ILE A 578 -27.14 -15.34 -20.40
C ILE A 578 -27.68 -15.87 -19.09
N PHE A 579 -27.51 -17.17 -18.85
CA PHE A 579 -28.03 -17.82 -17.64
C PHE A 579 -26.90 -18.06 -16.63
N GLY A 580 -27.17 -17.70 -15.38
CA GLY A 580 -26.35 -18.05 -14.21
C GLY A 580 -27.20 -18.76 -13.17
N SER A 581 -26.60 -19.75 -12.50
CA SER A 581 -27.24 -20.53 -11.43
C SER A 581 -26.33 -20.73 -10.23
N GLU A 582 -25.23 -19.98 -10.15
CA GLU A 582 -24.18 -20.13 -9.15
C GLU A 582 -24.74 -19.94 -7.73
N PHE A 583 -25.58 -18.91 -7.52
CA PHE A 583 -26.15 -18.64 -6.20
C PHE A 583 -27.18 -19.70 -5.75
N ASP A 584 -27.94 -20.27 -6.68
CA ASP A 584 -28.88 -21.36 -6.39
C ASP A 584 -28.14 -22.67 -6.10
N THR A 585 -27.13 -22.99 -6.93
CA THR A 585 -26.32 -24.21 -6.81
C THR A 585 -25.53 -24.24 -5.51
N GLU A 586 -24.94 -23.11 -5.13
CA GLU A 586 -24.15 -23.01 -3.90
C GLU A 586 -25.04 -22.84 -2.65
N GLY A 587 -26.21 -22.22 -2.81
CA GLY A 587 -27.25 -22.10 -1.79
C GLY A 587 -26.91 -21.10 -0.67
N HIS A 588 -27.82 -20.16 -0.41
CA HIS A 588 -27.67 -19.13 0.64
C HIS A 588 -27.57 -19.69 2.06
N SER A 589 -28.12 -20.89 2.30
CA SER A 589 -27.99 -21.65 3.56
C SER A 589 -26.97 -22.79 3.45
N GLY A 590 -26.27 -22.88 2.32
CA GLY A 590 -25.27 -23.90 2.00
C GLY A 590 -23.87 -23.29 1.96
N GLN A 591 -23.17 -23.43 0.83
CA GLN A 591 -21.79 -22.97 0.69
C GLN A 591 -21.66 -21.44 0.83
N LEU A 592 -22.65 -20.68 0.36
CA LEU A 592 -22.61 -19.22 0.42
C LEU A 592 -22.71 -18.68 1.85
N GLN A 593 -23.36 -19.42 2.76
CA GLN A 593 -23.40 -19.03 4.16
C GLN A 593 -21.97 -18.99 4.76
N ILE A 594 -21.11 -19.89 4.29
CA ILE A 594 -19.73 -20.06 4.76
C ILE A 594 -18.79 -19.12 4.01
N LYS A 595 -18.96 -18.98 2.69
CA LYS A 595 -18.00 -18.27 1.81
C LYS A 595 -18.37 -16.81 1.51
N GLY A 596 -19.63 -16.42 1.74
CA GLY A 596 -20.18 -15.18 1.19
C GLY A 596 -20.40 -15.24 -0.33
N GLY A 597 -20.91 -14.15 -0.89
CA GLY A 597 -21.25 -14.02 -2.32
C GLY A 597 -20.27 -13.22 -3.17
N ASP A 598 -19.20 -12.68 -2.58
CA ASP A 598 -18.29 -11.75 -3.26
C ASP A 598 -17.59 -12.37 -4.48
N PHE A 599 -17.19 -13.64 -4.39
CA PHE A 599 -16.55 -14.34 -5.52
C PHE A 599 -17.48 -14.44 -6.74
N GLN A 600 -18.76 -14.74 -6.52
CA GLN A 600 -19.76 -14.84 -7.58
C GLN A 600 -20.12 -13.46 -8.13
N LEU A 601 -20.18 -12.43 -7.28
CA LEU A 601 -20.35 -11.04 -7.70
C LEU A 601 -19.21 -10.58 -8.62
N ASP A 602 -17.95 -10.90 -8.29
CA ASP A 602 -16.79 -10.59 -9.12
C ASP A 602 -16.85 -11.31 -10.48
N ARG A 603 -17.35 -12.56 -10.51
CA ARG A 603 -17.57 -13.30 -11.76
C ARG A 603 -18.60 -12.61 -12.64
N TYR A 604 -19.74 -12.21 -12.07
CA TYR A 604 -20.78 -11.49 -12.83
C TYR A 604 -20.30 -10.11 -13.29
N HIS A 605 -19.55 -9.40 -12.46
CA HIS A 605 -18.93 -8.14 -12.84
C HIS A 605 -17.98 -8.32 -14.02
N LYS A 606 -17.13 -9.36 -14.02
CA LYS A 606 -16.25 -9.70 -15.16
C LYS A 606 -17.05 -10.00 -16.44
N VAL A 607 -18.15 -10.76 -16.34
CA VAL A 607 -19.03 -11.01 -17.49
C VAL A 607 -19.61 -9.71 -18.05
N ILE A 608 -20.11 -8.83 -17.18
CA ILE A 608 -20.67 -7.53 -17.60
C ILE A 608 -19.60 -6.68 -18.31
N ARG A 609 -18.35 -6.71 -17.84
CA ARG A 609 -17.24 -6.01 -18.50
C ARG A 609 -16.87 -6.61 -19.86
N LEU A 610 -17.08 -7.90 -20.09
CA LEU A 610 -16.85 -8.55 -21.39
C LEU A 610 -17.99 -8.28 -22.38
N LEU A 611 -19.19 -7.93 -21.90
CA LEU A 611 -20.35 -7.62 -22.72
C LEU A 611 -20.42 -6.14 -23.15
N ARG A 612 -19.79 -5.25 -22.38
CA ARG A 612 -19.60 -3.83 -22.72
C ARG A 612 -18.45 -3.67 -23.72
#